data_AF-A0A2E4FL60-F1
#
_entry.id   AF-A0A2E4FL60-F1
#
_cell.length_a   1.000
_cell.length_b   1.000
_cell.length_c   1.000
_cell.angle_alpha   90.00
_cell.angle_beta   90.00
_cell.angle_gamma   90.00
#
_symmetry.space_group_name_H-M   'P 1'
#
loop_
_entity.id
_entity.type
_entity.pdbx_description
1 polymer ?
#
loop_
_entity_poly.entity_id
_entity_poly.type
_entity_poly.pdbx_seq_one_letter_code
_entity_poly.pdbx_strand_id
1 'polypeptide(L)'
;MDDTAFQVSADKLDRFTGNYARPDGTLQLTDSPVDDQYTRPPVWLSGGGGLTSTASDYIRFAQMLLHGGELDGVGFGFAMLVDDTASTLTRPQTRRS
;
A
#
# COMPACT_ATOMS: atom_id res chain seq x y z
N MET A 1 2.78 9.08 -8.67
CA MET A 1 2.92 8.06 -7.61
C MET A 1 3.88 7.05 -8.19
N ASP A 2 5.16 7.40 -8.12
CA ASP A 2 6.17 6.85 -9.03
C ASP A 2 7.01 5.77 -8.34
N ASP A 3 6.76 5.57 -7.04
CA ASP A 3 7.49 4.67 -6.16
C ASP A 3 6.61 3.54 -5.61
N THR A 4 5.38 3.45 -6.12
CA THR A 4 4.43 2.40 -5.76
C THR A 4 4.49 1.27 -6.79
N ALA A 5 5.00 0.10 -6.39
CA ALA A 5 5.19 -1.04 -7.29
C ALA A 5 5.25 -2.38 -6.53
N PHE A 6 5.05 -3.48 -7.27
CA PHE A 6 5.23 -4.85 -6.78
C PHE A 6 6.68 -5.31 -6.75
N GLN A 7 7.59 -4.54 -7.32
CA GLN A 7 9.02 -4.75 -7.28
C GLN A 7 9.72 -3.41 -7.14
N VAL A 8 10.71 -3.34 -6.25
CA VAL A 8 11.61 -2.20 -6.09
C VAL A 8 12.65 -2.26 -7.21
N SER A 9 12.72 -1.21 -8.02
CA SER A 9 13.70 -1.11 -9.09
C SER A 9 15.11 -0.90 -8.53
N ALA A 10 16.13 -1.37 -9.27
CA ALA A 10 17.51 -1.37 -8.80
C ALA A 10 18.05 0.03 -8.43
N ASP A 11 17.58 1.07 -9.12
CA ASP A 11 17.91 2.48 -8.89
C ASP A 11 17.30 3.07 -7.61
N LYS A 12 16.42 2.34 -6.93
CA LYS A 12 15.70 2.79 -5.72
C LYS A 12 16.04 1.96 -4.47
N LEU A 13 16.96 1.01 -4.59
CA LEU A 13 17.35 0.11 -3.48
C LEU A 13 18.07 0.84 -2.35
N ASP A 14 18.76 1.94 -2.64
CA ASP A 14 19.48 2.76 -1.66
C ASP A 14 18.56 3.35 -0.57
N ARG A 15 17.29 3.56 -0.91
CA ARG A 15 16.25 4.09 -0.01
C ARG A 15 15.22 3.06 0.43
N PHE A 16 15.39 1.78 0.08
CA PHE A 16 14.47 0.72 0.49
C PHE A 16 14.84 0.19 1.87
N THR A 17 13.83 0.05 2.74
CA THR A 17 14.03 -0.32 4.15
C THR A 17 13.73 -1.78 4.39
N GLY A 18 14.56 -2.45 5.19
CA GLY A 18 14.26 -3.81 5.64
C GLY A 18 13.05 -3.86 6.58
N ASN A 19 12.27 -4.92 6.49
CA ASN A 19 11.17 -5.20 7.40
C ASN A 19 11.64 -6.12 8.52
N TYR A 20 11.18 -5.88 9.74
CA TYR A 20 11.59 -6.65 10.91
C TYR A 20 10.38 -7.08 11.74
N ALA A 21 10.43 -8.30 12.27
CA ALA A 21 9.42 -8.86 13.15
C ALA A 21 10.02 -9.29 14.49
N ARG A 22 9.16 -9.56 15.48
CA ARG A 22 9.54 -10.12 16.79
C ARG A 22 8.70 -11.35 17.16
N PRO A 23 8.78 -12.46 16.40
CA PRO A 23 7.96 -13.64 16.65
C PRO A 23 8.26 -14.31 18.00
N ASP A 24 9.49 -14.19 18.51
CA ASP A 24 9.97 -14.77 19.77
C ASP A 24 10.45 -13.70 20.77
N GLY A 25 10.04 -12.44 20.57
CA GLY A 25 10.48 -11.29 21.36
C GLY A 25 11.82 -10.67 20.93
N THR A 26 12.60 -11.34 20.07
CA THR A 26 13.84 -10.80 19.51
C THR A 26 13.63 -10.18 18.14
N LEU A 27 14.40 -9.14 17.79
CA LEU A 27 14.26 -8.47 16.49
C LEU A 27 14.89 -9.35 15.40
N GLN A 28 14.09 -9.74 14.41
CA GLN A 28 14.53 -10.55 13.29
C GLN A 28 14.22 -9.83 11.98
N LEU A 29 15.19 -9.80 11.05
CA LEU A 29 14.98 -9.29 9.70
C LEU A 29 14.07 -10.27 8.95
N THR A 30 12.91 -9.81 8.52
CA THR A 30 11.91 -10.59 7.80
C THR A 30 12.03 -10.38 6.30
N ASP A 31 12.21 -9.12 5.86
CA ASP A 31 12.42 -8.78 4.46
C ASP A 31 13.71 -7.97 4.31
N SER A 32 14.68 -8.51 3.57
CA SER A 32 15.94 -7.84 3.26
C SER A 32 15.74 -6.73 2.23
N PRO A 33 16.35 -5.54 2.42
CA PRO A 33 16.25 -4.46 1.44
C PRO A 33 17.14 -4.67 0.21
N VAL A 34 18.01 -5.70 0.21
CA VAL A 34 19.01 -5.91 -0.85
C VAL A 34 18.64 -7.11 -1.71
N ASP A 35 18.27 -8.23 -1.10
CA ASP A 35 18.02 -9.48 -1.81
C ASP A 35 16.86 -10.26 -1.20
N ASP A 36 15.64 -9.90 -1.60
CA ASP A 36 14.41 -10.53 -1.12
C ASP A 36 13.26 -10.44 -2.13
N GLN A 37 12.06 -10.87 -1.73
CA GLN A 37 10.84 -10.92 -2.51
C GLN A 37 10.47 -9.59 -3.18
N TYR A 38 10.85 -8.45 -2.60
CA TYR A 38 10.55 -7.12 -3.15
C TYR A 38 11.62 -6.61 -4.11
N THR A 39 12.84 -7.15 -4.12
CA THR A 39 13.91 -6.72 -5.03
C THR A 39 14.00 -7.59 -6.28
N ARG A 40 13.30 -8.74 -6.30
CA ARG A 40 13.23 -9.70 -7.41
C ARG A 40 11.89 -9.61 -8.15
N PRO A 41 11.80 -10.09 -9.40
CA PRO A 41 10.53 -10.15 -10.12
C PRO A 41 9.46 -10.94 -9.35
N PRO A 42 8.25 -10.39 -9.17
CA PRO A 42 7.20 -11.04 -8.40
C PRO A 42 6.64 -12.24 -9.16
N VAL A 43 6.48 -13.36 -8.47
CA VAL A 43 5.87 -14.58 -9.03
C VAL A 43 4.36 -14.40 -9.22
N TRP A 44 3.73 -13.55 -8.40
CA TRP A 44 2.30 -13.29 -8.43
C TRP A 44 1.99 -11.84 -8.00
N LEU A 45 1.06 -11.20 -8.71
CA LEU A 45 0.59 -9.85 -8.40
C LEU A 45 -0.74 -9.95 -7.65
N SER A 46 -0.70 -9.84 -6.33
CA SER A 46 -1.90 -9.90 -5.49
C SER A 46 -2.50 -8.51 -5.25
N GLY A 47 -3.82 -8.39 -5.38
CA GLY A 47 -4.53 -7.18 -4.97
C GLY A 47 -4.62 -7.00 -3.45
N GLY A 48 -4.36 -8.06 -2.67
CA GLY A 48 -4.45 -8.04 -1.20
C GLY A 48 -3.11 -7.85 -0.47
N GLY A 49 -1.99 -7.79 -1.19
CA GLY A 49 -0.66 -7.63 -0.58
C GLY A 49 0.48 -7.73 -1.58
N GLY A 50 1.69 -7.35 -1.14
CA GLY A 50 2.90 -7.40 -1.97
C GLY A 50 3.27 -6.08 -2.65
N LEU A 51 2.50 -5.01 -2.43
CA LEU A 51 2.83 -3.67 -2.91
C LEU A 51 3.83 -3.00 -1.97
N THR A 52 4.86 -2.38 -2.54
CA THR A 52 5.75 -1.45 -1.84
C THR A 52 5.40 -0.03 -2.25
N SER A 53 5.58 0.93 -1.34
CA SER A 53 5.29 2.34 -1.60
C SER A 53 6.12 3.23 -0.69
N THR A 54 6.11 4.53 -0.94
CA THR A 54 6.60 5.55 0.00
C THR A 54 5.44 6.11 0.81
N ALA A 55 5.73 6.66 1.98
CA ALA A 55 4.70 7.34 2.77
C ALA A 55 4.03 8.47 1.97
N SER A 56 4.80 9.21 1.16
CA SER A 56 4.29 10.28 0.30
C SER A 56 3.33 9.77 -0.77
N ASP A 57 3.67 8.68 -1.47
CA ASP A 57 2.78 8.09 -2.47
C ASP A 57 1.49 7.56 -1.84
N TYR A 58 1.59 6.93 -0.67
CA TYR A 58 0.42 6.41 0.04
C TYR A 58 -0.51 7.53 0.52
N ILE A 59 0.04 8.66 0.98
CA ILE A 59 -0.76 9.84 1.35
C ILE A 59 -1.47 10.42 0.12
N ARG A 60 -0.80 10.50 -1.04
CA ARG A 60 -1.43 10.97 -2.29
C ARG A 60 -2.58 10.05 -2.72
N PHE A 61 -2.42 8.73 -2.54
CA PHE A 61 -3.50 7.78 -2.76
C PHE A 61 -4.68 8.00 -1.80
N ALA A 62 -4.40 8.18 -0.50
CA ALA A 62 -5.45 8.47 0.48
C ALA A 62 -6.19 9.79 0.18
N GLN A 63 -5.47 10.82 -0.25
CA GLN A 63 -6.04 12.09 -0.70
C GLN A 63 -6.93 11.90 -1.94
N MET A 64 -6.48 11.10 -2.91
CA MET A 64 -7.29 10.75 -4.08
C MET A 64 -8.62 10.12 -3.67
N LEU A 65 -8.60 9.17 -2.72
CA LEU A 65 -9.82 8.52 -2.22
C LEU A 65 -10.74 9.51 -1.49
N LEU A 66 -10.17 10.40 -0.67
CA LEU A 66 -10.93 11.45 0.03
C LEU A 66 -11.65 12.40 -0.93
N HIS A 67 -11.06 12.67 -2.09
CA HIS A 67 -11.65 13.52 -3.13
C HIS A 67 -12.46 12.72 -4.16
N GLY A 68 -13.03 11.58 -3.78
CA GLY A 68 -13.93 10.81 -4.64
C GLY A 68 -13.24 10.18 -5.87
N GLY A 69 -11.92 9.97 -5.80
CA GLY A 69 -11.13 9.45 -6.90
C GLY A 69 -10.45 10.52 -7.75
N GLU A 70 -10.34 11.77 -7.26
CA GLU A 70 -9.62 12.85 -7.93
C GLU A 70 -8.32 13.20 -7.21
N LEU A 71 -7.20 13.34 -7.94
CA LEU A 71 -5.96 13.88 -7.41
C LEU A 71 -5.44 14.96 -8.35
N ASP A 72 -5.11 16.13 -7.80
CA ASP A 72 -4.58 17.30 -8.53
C ASP A 72 -5.42 17.69 -9.78
N GLY A 73 -6.75 17.62 -9.69
CA GLY A 73 -7.64 17.95 -10.82
C GLY A 73 -7.81 16.83 -11.86
N VAL A 74 -7.13 15.70 -11.68
CA VAL A 74 -7.23 14.53 -12.55
C VAL A 74 -8.12 13.49 -11.89
N GLY A 75 -9.26 13.20 -12.53
CA GLY A 75 -10.17 12.15 -12.09
C GLY A 75 -9.68 10.77 -12.55
N PHE A 76 -9.57 9.84 -11.61
CA PHE A 76 -9.14 8.45 -11.86
C PHE A 76 -10.32 7.47 -12.01
N GLY A 77 -11.52 7.97 -12.32
CA GLY A 77 -12.68 7.15 -12.69
C GLY A 77 -13.25 6.28 -11.57
N PHE A 78 -12.94 6.57 -10.30
CA PHE A 78 -13.42 5.83 -9.13
C PHE A 78 -14.76 6.34 -8.55
N ALA A 79 -15.30 7.43 -9.12
CA ALA A 79 -16.41 8.20 -8.55
C ALA A 79 -17.71 7.40 -8.31
N MET A 80 -17.89 6.23 -8.93
CA MET A 80 -19.07 5.40 -8.70
C MET A 80 -18.98 4.53 -7.42
N LEU A 81 -17.79 4.35 -6.84
CA LEU A 81 -17.57 3.42 -5.71
C LEU A 81 -17.48 4.09 -4.34
N VAL A 82 -17.10 5.37 -4.25
CA VAL A 82 -16.71 5.98 -2.96
C VAL A 82 -17.90 6.30 -2.06
N ASP A 83 -19.03 6.78 -2.59
CA ASP A 83 -20.17 7.20 -1.77
C ASP A 83 -20.77 6.02 -0.97
N ASP A 84 -20.90 4.85 -1.59
CA ASP A 84 -21.46 3.64 -0.95
C ASP A 84 -20.42 2.87 -0.12
N THR A 85 -19.15 2.81 -0.57
CA THR A 85 -18.10 2.08 0.17
C THR A 85 -17.61 2.81 1.42
N ALA A 86 -17.40 4.13 1.37
CA ALA A 86 -16.97 4.90 2.53
C ALA A 86 -18.07 4.93 3.61
N SER A 87 -19.34 5.02 3.20
CA SER A 87 -20.50 4.94 4.09
C SER A 87 -20.64 3.56 4.75
N THR A 88 -20.24 2.49 4.06
CA THR A 88 -20.28 1.12 4.60
C THR A 88 -19.13 0.85 5.57
N LEU A 89 -17.93 1.37 5.32
CA LEU A 89 -16.74 1.20 6.17
C LEU A 89 -16.77 2.02 7.47
N THR A 90 -17.54 3.11 7.50
CA THR A 90 -17.64 4.01 8.67
C THR A 90 -18.88 3.75 9.53
N ARG A 91 -19.75 2.82 9.13
CA ARG A 91 -20.91 2.41 9.93
C ARG A 91 -20.43 1.72 11.22
N PRO A 92 -20.93 2.13 12.40
CA PRO A 92 -20.66 1.38 13.62
C PRO A 92 -21.20 -0.04 13.47
N GLN A 93 -20.32 -1.04 13.59
CA GLN A 93 -20.71 -2.45 13.63
C GLN A 93 -21.40 -2.73 14.97
N THR A 94 -22.66 -2.32 15.11
CA THR A 94 -23.48 -2.74 16.25
C THR A 94 -23.75 -4.24 16.12
N ARG A 95 -23.08 -5.05 16.94
CA ARG A 95 -23.45 -6.44 17.19
C ARG A 95 -24.93 -6.48 17.59
N ARG A 96 -25.78 -7.05 16.74
CA ARG A 96 -27.08 -7.56 17.19
C ARG A 96 -26.82 -8.88 17.91
N SER A 97 -27.02 -8.86 19.23
CA SER A 97 -27.22 -10.06 20.07
C SER A 97 -28.56 -10.70 19.78
#